data_AF-A0A0H4BJ70-F1
#
_entry.id   AF-A0A0H4BJ70-F1
#
_cell.length_a   1.000
_cell.length_b   1.000
_cell.length_c   1.000
_cell.angle_alpha   90.00
_cell.angle_beta   90.00
_cell.angle_gamma   90.00
#
_symmetry.space_group_name_H-M   'P 1'
#
loop_
_entity.id
_entity.type
_entity.pdbx_description
1 polymer ?
#
loop_
_entity_poly.entity_id
_entity_poly.type
_entity_poly.pdbx_seq_one_letter_code
_entity_poly.pdbx_strand_id
1 'polypeptide(L)'
;MATKQKIRAVFADPQVDCMEVLYQCIGELLKDGAEFDKAYSLVIAAGDTPANTWIRFCVQCATRFDDPPEESEFLAVLEEFCRQYAEA
;
A
#
# COMPACT_ATOMS: atom_id res chain seq x y z
N MET A 1 12.09 13.59 3.91
CA MET A 1 10.90 14.03 4.70
C MET A 1 9.77 14.64 3.84
N ALA A 2 10.06 15.24 2.67
CA ALA A 2 9.00 15.73 1.77
C ALA A 2 8.32 14.61 0.96
N THR A 3 9.09 13.60 0.52
CA THR A 3 8.62 12.49 -0.31
C THR A 3 7.60 11.62 0.42
N LYS A 4 7.92 11.14 1.64
CA LYS A 4 6.98 10.37 2.49
C LYS A 4 5.65 11.08 2.76
N GLN A 5 5.64 12.40 2.94
CA GLN A 5 4.40 13.18 3.10
C GLN A 5 3.59 13.26 1.81
N LYS A 6 4.24 13.43 0.65
CA LYS A 6 3.55 13.38 -0.65
C LYS A 6 2.97 11.99 -0.91
N ILE A 7 3.71 10.92 -0.61
CA ILE A 7 3.23 9.55 -0.71
C ILE A 7 1.99 9.39 0.16
N ARG A 8 2.05 9.75 1.45
CA ARG A 8 0.88 9.71 2.35
C ARG A 8 -0.32 10.49 1.81
N ALA A 9 -0.10 11.65 1.20
CA ALA A 9 -1.17 12.43 0.59
C ALA A 9 -1.83 11.70 -0.59
N VAL A 10 -1.06 10.92 -1.36
CA VAL A 10 -1.60 10.08 -2.43
C VAL A 10 -2.35 8.87 -1.87
N PHE A 11 -1.89 8.26 -0.78
CA PHE A 11 -2.61 7.17 -0.09
C PHE A 11 -3.92 7.64 0.56
N ALA A 12 -3.97 8.90 1.03
CA ALA A 12 -5.14 9.53 1.62
C ALA A 12 -6.07 10.20 0.58
N ASP A 13 -5.70 10.16 -0.70
CA ASP A 13 -6.47 10.76 -1.79
C ASP A 13 -7.74 9.92 -2.03
N PRO A 14 -8.95 10.46 -1.83
CA PRO A 14 -10.19 9.70 -1.98
C PRO A 14 -10.47 9.29 -3.44
N GLN A 15 -9.70 9.80 -4.40
CA GLN A 15 -9.75 9.36 -5.80
C GLN A 15 -9.00 8.04 -6.02
N VAL A 16 -8.24 7.58 -5.03
CA VAL A 16 -7.59 6.27 -5.06
C VAL A 16 -8.61 5.23 -4.64
N ASP A 17 -9.41 4.82 -5.63
CA ASP A 17 -10.44 3.82 -5.48
C ASP A 17 -9.82 2.45 -5.18
N CYS A 18 -10.39 1.73 -4.19
CA CYS A 18 -10.11 0.33 -3.86
C CYS A 18 -8.82 -0.02 -3.05
N MET A 19 -8.10 0.91 -2.41
CA MET A 19 -6.97 0.52 -1.53
C MET A 19 -7.39 -0.11 -0.19
N GLU A 20 -8.64 0.10 0.25
CA GLU A 20 -9.14 -0.44 1.52
C GLU A 20 -9.09 -1.97 1.57
N VAL A 21 -9.39 -2.64 0.45
CA VAL A 21 -9.33 -4.10 0.34
C VAL A 21 -7.89 -4.60 0.48
N LEU A 22 -6.92 -3.87 -0.08
CA LEU A 22 -5.50 -4.18 0.07
C LEU A 22 -5.06 -4.05 1.54
N TYR A 23 -5.44 -2.96 2.20
CA TYR A 23 -5.13 -2.74 3.61
C TYR A 23 -5.77 -3.78 4.51
N GLN A 24 -7.01 -4.18 4.24
CA GLN A 24 -7.67 -5.27 4.98
C GLN A 24 -6.95 -6.60 4.79
N CYS A 25 -6.69 -7.05 3.55
CA CYS A 25 -6.04 -8.34 3.32
C CYS A 25 -4.65 -8.41 3.97
N ILE A 26 -3.85 -7.35 3.86
CA ILE A 26 -2.53 -7.31 4.50
C ILE A 26 -2.69 -7.18 6.02
N GLY A 27 -3.62 -6.33 6.49
CA GLY A 27 -3.89 -6.11 7.91
C GLY A 27 -4.36 -7.37 8.66
N GLU A 28 -5.17 -8.22 8.03
CA GLU A 28 -5.58 -9.51 8.59
C GLU A 28 -4.39 -10.46 8.77
N LEU A 29 -3.49 -10.53 7.78
CA LEU A 29 -2.27 -11.32 7.87
C LEU A 29 -1.32 -10.78 8.95
N LEU A 30 -1.23 -9.45 9.10
CA LEU A 30 -0.47 -8.82 10.18
C LEU A 30 -1.08 -9.14 11.56
N LYS A 31 -2.41 -9.14 11.70
CA LYS A 31 -3.12 -9.57 12.93
C LYS A 31 -2.80 -11.02 13.30
N ASP A 32 -2.64 -11.89 12.31
CA ASP A 32 -2.24 -13.29 12.49
C ASP A 32 -0.76 -13.46 12.89
N GLY A 33 0.01 -12.37 12.93
CA GLY A 33 1.43 -12.35 13.28
C GLY A 33 2.36 -12.58 12.08
N ALA A 34 1.86 -12.49 10.85
CA ALA A 34 2.72 -12.53 9.67
C ALA A 34 3.54 -11.23 9.55
N GLU A 35 4.75 -11.37 9.01
CA GLU A 35 5.58 -10.21 8.65
C GLU A 35 4.98 -9.49 7.43
N PHE A 36 5.08 -8.16 7.40
CA PHE A 36 4.51 -7.34 6.32
C PHE A 36 5.01 -7.76 4.93
N ASP A 37 6.31 -7.99 4.78
CA ASP A 37 6.90 -8.41 3.50
C ASP A 37 6.29 -9.72 2.97
N LYS A 38 6.03 -10.66 3.88
CA LYS A 38 5.39 -11.95 3.57
C LYS A 38 3.92 -11.78 3.26
N ALA A 39 3.20 -10.98 4.06
CA ALA A 39 1.78 -10.68 3.84
C ALA A 39 1.54 -9.97 2.51
N TYR A 40 2.35 -8.94 2.22
CA TYR A 40 2.37 -8.22 0.96
C TYR A 40 2.65 -9.19 -0.21
N SER A 41 3.73 -9.97 -0.12
CA SER A 41 4.08 -10.94 -1.16
C SER A 41 2.95 -11.94 -1.44
N LEU A 42 2.25 -12.41 -0.41
CA LEU A 42 1.10 -13.32 -0.56
C LEU A 42 -0.06 -12.65 -1.29
N VAL A 43 -0.43 -11.42 -0.90
CA VAL A 43 -1.53 -10.67 -1.50
C VAL A 43 -1.23 -10.31 -2.95
N ILE A 44 0.01 -9.92 -3.25
CA ILE A 44 0.44 -9.63 -4.63
C ILE A 44 0.52 -10.92 -5.46
N ALA A 45 1.05 -12.02 -4.91
CA ALA A 45 1.15 -13.30 -5.61
C ALA A 45 -0.22 -13.94 -5.89
N ALA A 46 -1.24 -13.67 -5.06
CA ALA A 46 -2.61 -14.09 -5.33
C ALA A 46 -3.15 -13.49 -6.65
N GLY A 47 -2.67 -12.31 -7.05
CA GLY A 47 -3.02 -11.68 -8.33
C GLY A 47 -4.47 -11.21 -8.43
N ASP A 48 -5.22 -11.26 -7.32
CA ASP A 48 -6.62 -10.86 -7.23
C ASP A 48 -6.80 -9.33 -7.32
N THR A 49 -8.04 -8.88 -7.18
CA THR A 49 -8.44 -7.46 -7.13
C THR A 49 -7.52 -6.55 -6.30
N PRO A 50 -7.05 -6.91 -5.08
CA PRO A 50 -6.12 -6.06 -4.31
C PRO A 50 -4.76 -5.89 -4.99
N ALA A 51 -4.20 -6.94 -5.61
CA ALA A 51 -2.93 -6.87 -6.32
C ALA A 51 -3.01 -5.97 -7.56
N ASN A 52 -4.09 -6.11 -8.34
CA ASN A 52 -4.34 -5.25 -9.50
C ASN A 52 -4.53 -3.78 -9.11
N THR A 53 -5.19 -3.53 -7.97
CA THR A 53 -5.38 -2.18 -7.44
C THR A 53 -4.05 -1.56 -7.03
N TRP A 54 -3.20 -2.33 -6.33
CA TRP A 54 -1.86 -1.89 -5.96
C TRP A 54 -0.99 -1.55 -7.18
N ILE A 55 -1.02 -2.39 -8.23
CA ILE A 55 -0.26 -2.12 -9.46
C ILE A 55 -0.74 -0.81 -10.12
N ARG A 56 -2.05 -0.59 -10.22
CA ARG A 56 -2.61 0.65 -10.76
C ARG A 56 -2.21 1.87 -9.93
N PHE A 57 -2.19 1.72 -8.62
CA PHE A 57 -1.74 2.76 -7.70
C PHE A 57 -0.27 3.13 -7.92
N CYS A 58 0.63 2.15 -7.99
CA CYS A 58 2.05 2.40 -8.26
C CYS A 58 2.26 3.13 -9.59
N VAL A 59 1.51 2.75 -10.64
CA VAL A 59 1.54 3.43 -11.94
C VAL A 59 1.02 4.87 -11.83
N GLN A 60 -0.10 5.11 -11.14
CA GLN A 60 -0.61 6.47 -10.94
C GLN A 60 0.35 7.34 -10.15
N CYS A 61 0.98 6.79 -9.11
CA CYS A 61 2.05 7.47 -8.38
C CYS A 61 3.20 7.84 -9.31
N ALA A 62 3.72 6.89 -10.10
CA ALA A 62 4.78 7.16 -11.06
C ALA A 62 4.42 8.26 -12.08
N THR A 63 3.14 8.43 -12.43
CA THR A 63 2.70 9.55 -13.29
C THR A 63 2.52 10.88 -12.56
N ARG A 64 2.32 10.88 -11.24
CA ARG A 64 2.14 12.08 -10.41
C ARG A 64 3.47 12.64 -9.88
N PHE A 65 4.51 11.81 -9.83
CA PHE A 65 5.84 12.20 -9.39
C PHE A 65 6.78 12.33 -10.61
N ASP A 66 7.41 13.50 -10.77
CA ASP A 66 8.45 13.73 -11.79
C ASP A 66 9.70 12.87 -11.52
N ASP A 67 9.99 12.63 -10.24
CA ASP A 67 10.98 11.67 -9.72
C ASP A 67 10.25 10.68 -8.80
N PRO A 68 9.99 9.44 -9.25
CA PRO A 68 9.22 8.47 -8.47
C PRO A 68 10.00 8.06 -7.22
N PRO A 69 9.35 8.05 -6.04
CA PRO A 69 9.98 7.56 -4.81
C PRO A 69 10.44 6.11 -4.92
N GLU A 70 11.40 5.72 -4.08
CA GLU A 70 11.82 4.32 -3.99
C GLU A 70 10.66 3.42 -3.52
N GLU A 71 10.61 2.20 -4.04
CA GLU A 71 9.62 1.19 -3.66
C GLU A 71 9.60 0.98 -2.13
N SER A 72 10.76 0.96 -1.49
CA SER A 72 10.89 0.87 -0.03
C SER A 72 10.18 2.00 0.72
N GLU A 73 10.17 3.24 0.19
CA GLU A 73 9.42 4.35 0.80
C GLU A 73 7.90 4.16 0.65
N PHE A 74 7.45 3.64 -0.48
CA PHE A 74 6.05 3.30 -0.71
C PHE A 74 5.59 2.17 0.21
N LEU A 75 6.37 1.10 0.30
CA LEU A 75 6.10 -0.05 1.17
C LEU A 75 6.09 0.37 2.63
N ALA A 76 6.99 1.27 3.06
CA ALA A 76 6.99 1.78 4.43
C ALA A 76 5.72 2.58 4.76
N VAL A 77 5.16 3.34 3.81
CA VAL A 77 3.88 4.03 4.01
C VAL A 77 2.71 3.06 3.97
N LEU A 78 2.71 2.11 3.04
CA LEU A 78 1.70 1.05 2.95
C LEU A 78 1.63 0.25 4.26
N GLU A 79 2.77 -0.13 4.82
CA GLU A 79 2.85 -0.83 6.11
C GLU A 79 2.21 0.00 7.24
N GLU A 80 2.49 1.30 7.31
CA GLU A 80 1.88 2.19 8.31
C GLU A 80 0.35 2.14 8.22
N PHE A 81 -0.23 2.25 7.01
CA PHE A 81 -1.67 2.18 6.81
C PHE A 81 -2.25 0.80 7.13
N CYS A 82 -1.60 -0.29 6.70
CA CYS A 82 -2.05 -1.65 6.99
C CYS A 82 -2.03 -1.95 8.50
N ARG A 83 -1.01 -1.47 9.23
CA ARG A 83 -0.94 -1.60 10.69
C ARG A 83 -2.01 -0.79 11.40
N GLN A 84 -2.26 0.44 10.95
CA GLN A 84 -3.38 1.24 11.49
C GLN A 84 -4.73 0.53 11.29
N TYR A 85 -4.93 -0.11 10.14
CA TYR A 85 -6.12 -0.94 9.88
C TYR A 85 -6.14 -2.23 10.70
N ALA A 86 -4.97 -2.81 11.01
CA ALA A 86 -4.83 -3.96 11.88
C ALA A 86 -5.04 -3.62 13.38
N GLU A 87 -4.96 -2.35 13.77
CA GLU A 87 -5.23 -1.90 15.14
C GLU A 87 -6.62 -1.26 15.28
N ALA A 88 -7.29 -0.96 14.16
CA ALA A 88 -8.69 -0.55 14.08
C ALA A 88 -9.67 -1.75 14.17
#